data_AF-A0A1B6GT88-F1
#
_entry.id   AF-A0A1B6GT88-F1
#
_cell.length_a   1.000
_cell.length_b   1.000
_cell.length_c   1.000
_cell.angle_alpha   90.00
_cell.angle_beta   90.00
_cell.angle_gamma   90.00
#
_symmetry.space_group_name_H-M   'P 1'
#
loop_
_entity.id
_entity.type
_entity.pdbx_description
1 polymer ?
#
loop_
_entity_poly.entity_id
_entity_poly.type
_entity_poly.pdbx_seq_one_letter_code
_entity_poly.pdbx_strand_id
1 'polypeptide(L)'
;RPDHKANWPDACLSDLAYTLRDGVLLCNLLNTIEKGCFDLKDVNQKPQMAQFLCLRNIKTFLQVCQDVFGLKESDLFEPSMLFDLTDFYRVLYTLSKLSNCPKVLKKNIPGFSIHKPRTSSQEDIYRNLNASCGGSAISPHLDPTWMQFTIKCPR
;
A
#
# COMPACT_ATOMS: atom_id res chain seq x y z
N ARG A 1 8.77 -2.95 12.39
CA ARG A 1 8.80 -3.39 13.81
C ARG A 1 7.89 -4.61 13.95
N PRO A 2 8.26 -5.62 14.74
CA PRO A 2 7.44 -6.81 14.96
C PRO A 2 6.04 -6.49 15.52
N ASP A 3 5.90 -5.38 16.24
CA ASP A 3 4.62 -4.97 16.87
C ASP A 3 3.70 -4.11 15.98
N HIS A 4 3.95 -4.06 14.67
CA HIS A 4 3.11 -3.28 13.78
C HIS A 4 1.79 -4.03 13.51
N LYS A 5 0.63 -3.37 13.72
CA LYS A 5 -0.71 -3.99 13.61
C LYS A 5 -0.94 -4.72 12.28
N ALA A 6 -0.37 -4.21 11.19
CA ALA A 6 -0.42 -4.85 9.86
C ALA A 6 0.21 -6.26 9.78
N ASN A 7 1.03 -6.65 10.77
CA ASN A 7 1.65 -7.98 10.84
C ASN A 7 0.88 -8.95 11.75
N TRP A 8 -0.23 -8.51 12.35
CA TRP A 8 -1.06 -9.37 13.19
C TRP A 8 -1.86 -10.36 12.34
N PRO A 9 -2.14 -11.57 12.84
CA PRO A 9 -2.91 -12.58 12.11
C PRO A 9 -4.32 -12.09 11.74
N ASP A 10 -4.91 -11.19 12.54
CA ASP A 10 -6.22 -10.60 12.32
C ASP A 10 -6.17 -9.26 11.56
N ALA A 11 -5.01 -8.89 11.02
CA ALA A 11 -4.85 -7.64 10.28
C ALA A 11 -5.75 -7.63 9.05
N CYS A 12 -6.57 -6.60 8.92
CA CYS A 12 -7.45 -6.44 7.77
C CYS A 12 -6.82 -5.50 6.73
N LEU A 13 -7.39 -5.53 5.52
CA LEU A 13 -6.96 -4.65 4.44
C LEU A 13 -7.00 -3.16 4.82
N SER A 14 -7.99 -2.76 5.62
CA SER A 14 -8.10 -1.40 6.15
C SER A 14 -6.90 -1.00 7.01
N ASP A 15 -6.35 -1.91 7.82
CA ASP A 15 -5.18 -1.61 8.66
C ASP A 15 -3.96 -1.25 7.81
N LEU A 16 -3.74 -1.99 6.72
CA LEU A 16 -2.70 -1.67 5.75
C LEU A 16 -2.97 -0.32 5.08
N ALA A 17 -4.21 -0.06 4.69
CA ALA A 17 -4.56 1.17 4.01
C ALA A 17 -4.36 2.41 4.90
N TYR A 18 -4.81 2.36 6.17
CA TYR A 18 -4.55 3.42 7.15
C TYR A 18 -3.05 3.61 7.44
N THR A 19 -2.29 2.52 7.45
CA THR A 19 -0.83 2.55 7.63
C THR A 19 -0.12 3.32 6.51
N LEU A 20 -0.59 3.17 5.27
CA LEU A 20 0.00 3.83 4.10
C LEU A 20 -0.57 5.23 3.83
N ARG A 21 -1.69 5.57 4.46
CA ARG A 21 -2.54 6.73 4.13
C ARG A 21 -1.83 8.08 4.15
N ASP A 22 -0.82 8.26 4.98
CA ASP A 22 -0.08 9.52 5.09
C ASP A 22 1.12 9.66 4.13
N GLY A 23 1.38 8.60 3.36
CA GLY A 23 2.48 8.54 2.40
C GLY A 23 3.88 8.43 2.99
N VAL A 24 4.06 8.52 4.32
CA VAL A 24 5.40 8.52 4.94
C VAL A 24 6.09 7.18 4.75
N LEU A 25 5.38 6.08 5.01
CA LEU A 25 5.94 4.74 4.83
C LEU A 25 6.22 4.42 3.36
N LEU A 26 5.42 4.96 2.43
CA LEU A 26 5.65 4.82 1.00
C LEU A 26 6.96 5.50 0.58
N CYS A 27 7.19 6.74 1.00
CA CYS A 27 8.45 7.43 0.74
C CYS A 27 9.65 6.73 1.40
N ASN A 28 9.48 6.27 2.64
CA ASN A 28 10.54 5.55 3.36
C ASN A 28 10.91 4.21 2.69
N LEU A 29 9.93 3.52 2.09
CA LEU A 29 10.17 2.33 1.27
C LEU A 29 11.09 2.66 0.09
N LEU A 30 10.78 3.72 -0.68
CA LEU A 30 11.61 4.12 -1.82
C LEU A 30 13.04 4.47 -1.41
N ASN A 31 13.20 5.23 -0.31
CA ASN A 31 14.52 5.59 0.22
C ASN A 31 15.29 4.38 0.81
N THR A 32 14.61 3.27 1.10
CA THR A 32 15.25 2.02 1.51
C THR A 32 15.77 1.25 0.29
N ILE A 33 15.03 1.28 -0.81
CA ILE A 33 15.42 0.60 -2.06
C ILE A 33 16.52 1.40 -2.76
N GLU A 34 16.32 2.68 -3.01
CA GLU A 34 17.23 3.57 -3.73
C GLU A 34 17.48 4.83 -2.89
N LYS A 35 18.71 4.97 -2.37
CA LYS A 35 19.07 6.14 -1.56
C LYS A 35 19.14 7.39 -2.44
N GLY A 36 18.63 8.52 -1.95
CA GLY A 36 18.71 9.80 -2.67
C GLY A 36 17.77 9.91 -3.86
N CYS A 37 16.74 9.07 -3.95
CA CYS A 37 15.73 9.15 -5.03
C CYS A 37 14.77 10.35 -4.90
N PHE A 38 14.76 11.04 -3.77
CA PHE A 38 14.08 12.31 -3.52
C PHE A 38 14.78 13.06 -2.39
N ASP A 39 14.48 14.36 -2.23
CA ASP A 39 14.96 15.14 -1.10
C ASP A 39 14.07 14.90 0.14
N LEU A 40 14.68 14.56 1.27
CA LEU A 40 13.96 14.31 2.53
C LEU A 40 13.11 15.51 2.97
N LYS A 41 13.44 16.74 2.53
CA LYS A 41 12.64 17.94 2.79
C LYS A 41 11.27 17.93 2.10
N ASP A 42 11.12 17.18 1.02
CA ASP A 42 9.87 17.12 0.25
C ASP A 42 8.80 16.29 0.99
N VAL A 43 9.24 15.42 1.91
CA VAL A 43 8.40 14.50 2.69
C VAL A 43 8.23 14.99 4.13
N ASN A 44 6.98 15.16 4.55
CA ASN A 44 6.64 15.44 5.95
C ASN A 44 6.62 14.15 6.77
N GLN A 45 7.58 13.98 7.68
CA GLN A 45 7.65 12.81 8.57
C GLN A 45 6.56 12.79 9.66
N LYS A 46 5.94 13.94 9.94
CA LYS A 46 4.86 14.08 10.92
C LYS A 46 3.71 14.89 10.32
N PRO A 47 2.98 14.35 9.33
CA PRO A 47 1.94 15.11 8.65
C PRO A 47 0.70 15.34 9.52
N GLN A 48 0.59 14.69 10.70
CA GLN A 48 -0.56 14.81 11.63
C GLN A 48 -1.93 14.60 10.95
N MET A 49 -1.96 13.77 9.90
CA MET A 49 -3.13 13.57 9.03
C MET A 49 -3.65 14.86 8.35
N ALA A 50 -2.86 15.93 8.31
CA ALA A 50 -3.18 17.11 7.52
C ALA A 50 -3.21 16.73 6.04
N GLN A 51 -4.38 16.88 5.41
CA GLN A 51 -4.64 16.44 4.04
C GLN A 51 -3.57 16.94 3.06
N PHE A 52 -3.24 18.23 3.09
CA PHE A 52 -2.23 18.81 2.20
C PHE A 52 -0.85 18.14 2.35
N LEU A 53 -0.44 17.84 3.58
CA LEU A 53 0.87 17.22 3.85
C LEU A 53 0.89 15.75 3.44
N CYS A 54 -0.20 15.01 3.69
CA CYS A 54 -0.34 13.61 3.29
C CYS A 54 -0.35 13.48 1.76
N LEU A 55 -1.17 14.30 1.09
CA LEU A 55 -1.23 14.32 -0.37
C LEU A 55 0.11 14.71 -0.98
N ARG A 56 0.87 15.63 -0.37
CA ARG A 56 2.22 15.96 -0.81
C ARG A 56 3.15 14.75 -0.75
N ASN A 57 3.18 14.03 0.37
CA ASN A 57 3.99 12.82 0.52
C ASN A 57 3.62 11.76 -0.53
N ILE A 58 2.32 11.51 -0.72
CA ILE A 58 1.83 10.53 -1.71
C ILE A 58 2.25 10.94 -3.13
N LYS A 59 2.11 12.22 -3.48
CA LYS A 59 2.56 12.75 -4.78
C LYS A 59 4.07 12.55 -4.99
N THR A 60 4.89 12.84 -3.98
CA THR A 60 6.33 12.59 -4.03
C THR A 60 6.62 11.10 -4.29
N PHE A 61 5.94 10.18 -3.60
CA PHE A 61 6.09 8.75 -3.85
C PHE A 61 5.79 8.37 -5.31
N LEU A 62 4.65 8.84 -5.85
CA LEU A 62 4.23 8.53 -7.23
C LEU A 62 5.21 9.10 -8.26
N GLN A 63 5.67 10.33 -8.06
CA GLN A 63 6.64 10.97 -8.93
C GLN A 63 7.95 10.17 -8.98
N VAL A 64 8.47 9.76 -7.83
CA VAL A 64 9.70 8.95 -7.77
C VAL A 64 9.50 7.58 -8.42
N CYS A 65 8.33 6.96 -8.25
CA CYS A 65 8.00 5.71 -8.93
C CYS A 65 8.08 5.85 -10.45
N GLN A 66 7.65 6.98 -11.00
CA GLN A 66 7.74 7.29 -12.42
C GLN A 66 9.19 7.60 -12.83
N ASP A 67 9.79 8.62 -12.23
CA ASP A 67 11.06 9.21 -12.68
C ASP A 67 12.26 8.30 -12.40
N VAL A 68 12.26 7.62 -11.24
CA VAL A 68 13.41 6.83 -10.78
C VAL A 68 13.20 5.34 -11.02
N PHE A 69 11.98 4.84 -10.82
CA PHE A 69 11.69 3.40 -10.96
C PHE A 69 11.09 3.02 -12.32
N GLY A 70 10.79 4.00 -13.17
CA GLY A 70 10.35 3.77 -14.55
C GLY A 70 8.95 3.19 -14.67
N LEU A 71 8.10 3.39 -13.67
CA LEU A 71 6.70 2.96 -13.75
C LEU A 71 5.96 3.84 -14.76
N LYS A 72 5.04 3.23 -15.52
CA LYS A 72 4.16 3.96 -16.43
C LYS A 72 3.10 4.70 -15.62
N GLU A 73 2.70 5.86 -16.09
CA GLU A 73 1.58 6.62 -15.49
C GLU A 73 0.30 5.77 -15.41
N SER A 74 0.04 4.94 -16.43
CA SER A 74 -1.10 4.02 -16.46
C SER A 74 -1.02 2.89 -15.41
N ASP A 75 0.11 2.74 -14.71
CA ASP A 75 0.28 1.82 -13.60
C ASP A 75 0.22 2.50 -12.22
N LEU A 76 0.10 3.83 -12.17
CA LEU A 76 0.02 4.62 -10.94
C LEU A 76 -1.44 4.81 -10.48
N PHE A 77 -1.60 4.98 -9.17
CA PHE A 77 -2.87 5.40 -8.54
C PHE A 77 -2.91 6.93 -8.39
N GLU A 78 -4.10 7.50 -8.21
CA GLU A 78 -4.23 8.93 -7.89
C GLU A 78 -4.12 9.17 -6.39
N PRO A 79 -3.49 10.26 -5.91
CA PRO A 79 -3.28 10.50 -4.47
C PRO A 79 -4.54 10.38 -3.60
N SER A 80 -5.69 10.80 -4.11
CA SER A 80 -6.99 10.70 -3.45
C SER A 80 -7.43 9.25 -3.23
N MET A 81 -7.10 8.32 -4.13
CA MET A 81 -7.48 6.90 -4.01
C MET A 81 -6.94 6.25 -2.72
N LEU A 82 -5.74 6.67 -2.29
CA LEU A 82 -5.15 6.25 -1.02
C LEU A 82 -5.61 7.12 0.16
N PHE A 83 -5.64 8.45 -0.02
CA PHE A 83 -5.97 9.34 1.10
C PHE A 83 -7.45 9.22 1.53
N ASP A 84 -8.37 9.10 0.59
CA ASP A 84 -9.81 8.96 0.82
C ASP A 84 -10.25 7.49 0.90
N LEU A 85 -9.32 6.55 0.69
CA LEU A 85 -9.55 5.10 0.76
C LEU A 85 -10.64 4.59 -0.20
N THR A 86 -10.74 5.21 -1.39
CA THR A 86 -11.79 4.94 -2.37
C THR A 86 -11.47 3.82 -3.35
N ASP A 87 -10.18 3.57 -3.65
CA ASP A 87 -9.73 2.47 -4.50
C ASP A 87 -8.37 1.96 -4.06
N PHE A 88 -8.37 1.11 -3.04
CA PHE A 88 -7.12 0.54 -2.53
C PHE A 88 -6.57 -0.57 -3.42
N TYR A 89 -7.39 -1.16 -4.29
CA TYR A 89 -6.91 -2.12 -5.29
C TYR A 89 -5.88 -1.47 -6.21
N ARG A 90 -6.18 -0.25 -6.67
CA ARG A 90 -5.27 0.52 -7.52
C ARG A 90 -3.94 0.80 -6.82
N VAL A 91 -3.95 1.08 -5.52
CA VAL A 91 -2.74 1.28 -4.70
C VAL A 91 -1.90 -0.01 -4.66
N LEU A 92 -2.53 -1.15 -4.36
CA LEU A 92 -1.84 -2.45 -4.35
C LEU A 92 -1.29 -2.81 -5.74
N TYR A 93 -2.00 -2.46 -6.81
CA TYR A 93 -1.55 -2.70 -8.17
C TYR A 93 -0.26 -1.95 -8.48
N THR A 94 -0.19 -0.66 -8.12
CA THR A 94 1.03 0.14 -8.25
C THR A 94 2.19 -0.45 -7.43
N LEU A 95 1.93 -0.86 -6.19
CA LEU A 95 2.95 -1.50 -5.34
C LEU A 95 3.44 -2.83 -5.91
N SER A 96 2.55 -3.62 -6.50
CA SER A 96 2.91 -4.86 -7.20
C SER A 96 3.84 -4.57 -8.38
N LYS A 97 3.54 -3.54 -9.19
CA LYS A 97 4.40 -3.11 -10.30
C LYS A 97 5.76 -2.62 -9.81
N LEU A 98 5.79 -1.81 -8.75
CA LEU A 98 7.02 -1.34 -8.13
C LEU A 98 7.86 -2.53 -7.63
N SER A 99 7.26 -3.49 -6.93
CA SER A 99 7.96 -4.64 -6.36
C SER A 99 8.63 -5.53 -7.41
N ASN A 100 8.06 -5.59 -8.61
CA ASN A 100 8.59 -6.37 -9.73
C ASN A 100 9.52 -5.58 -10.66
N CYS A 101 9.81 -4.31 -10.34
CA CYS A 101 10.71 -3.52 -11.18
C CYS A 101 12.16 -4.00 -11.00
N PRO A 102 13.01 -3.86 -12.04
CA PRO A 102 14.39 -4.36 -11.98
C PRO A 102 15.22 -3.78 -10.82
N LYS A 103 14.96 -2.53 -10.41
CA LYS A 103 15.67 -1.90 -9.30
C LYS A 103 15.37 -2.57 -7.95
N VAL A 104 14.12 -2.95 -7.71
CA VAL A 104 13.71 -3.65 -6.48
C VAL A 104 14.21 -5.09 -6.48
N LEU A 105 14.07 -5.81 -7.59
CA LEU A 105 14.50 -7.21 -7.68
C LEU A 105 16.01 -7.37 -7.46
N LYS A 106 16.83 -6.39 -7.87
CA LYS A 106 18.27 -6.35 -7.58
C LYS A 106 18.61 -6.29 -6.09
N LYS A 107 17.66 -5.91 -5.23
CA LYS A 107 17.83 -5.89 -3.76
C LYS A 107 17.50 -7.23 -3.11
N ASN A 108 17.26 -8.29 -3.88
CA ASN A 108 16.80 -9.61 -3.41
C ASN A 108 15.48 -9.54 -2.63
N ILE A 109 14.65 -8.54 -2.92
CA ILE A 109 13.29 -8.45 -2.37
C ILE A 109 12.37 -9.17 -3.36
N PRO A 110 11.63 -10.21 -2.94
CA PRO A 110 10.69 -10.88 -3.82
C PRO A 110 9.56 -9.92 -4.20
N GLY A 111 9.32 -9.80 -5.50
CA GLY A 111 8.14 -9.12 -6.00
C GLY A 111 6.86 -9.87 -5.62
N PHE A 112 5.74 -9.16 -5.62
CA PHE A 112 4.42 -9.77 -5.40
C PHE A 112 3.46 -9.42 -6.53
N SER A 113 2.48 -10.29 -6.74
CA SER A 113 1.46 -10.14 -7.78
C SER A 113 0.09 -10.10 -7.15
N ILE A 114 -0.77 -9.23 -7.66
CA ILE A 114 -2.18 -9.20 -7.28
C ILE A 114 -3.04 -9.59 -8.47
N HIS A 115 -4.18 -10.22 -8.17
CA HIS A 115 -5.15 -10.59 -9.19
C HIS A 115 -6.26 -9.54 -9.22
N LYS A 116 -6.70 -9.20 -10.44
CA LYS A 116 -7.89 -8.37 -10.60
C LYS A 116 -9.08 -9.06 -9.91
N PRO A 117 -9.92 -8.32 -9.17
CA PRO A 117 -11.20 -8.81 -8.70
C PRO A 117 -11.97 -9.42 -9.87
N ARG A 118 -12.51 -10.62 -9.67
CA ARG A 118 -13.32 -11.33 -10.68
C ARG A 118 -14.82 -11.14 -10.45
N THR A 119 -15.20 -10.63 -9.28
CA THR A 119 -16.60 -10.44 -8.88
C THR A 119 -16.78 -9.07 -8.22
N SER A 120 -17.99 -8.53 -8.28
CA SER A 120 -18.32 -7.24 -7.65
C SER A 120 -18.09 -7.27 -6.14
N SER A 121 -18.38 -8.39 -5.47
CA SER A 121 -18.10 -8.57 -4.04
C SER A 121 -16.61 -8.47 -3.70
N GLN A 122 -15.71 -8.87 -4.61
CA GLN A 122 -14.27 -8.67 -4.43
C GLN A 122 -13.87 -7.21 -4.64
N GLU A 123 -14.52 -6.50 -5.57
CA GLU A 123 -14.29 -5.05 -5.78
C GLU A 123 -14.72 -4.24 -4.55
N ASP A 124 -15.84 -4.60 -3.93
CA ASP A 124 -16.39 -3.92 -2.74
C ASP A 124 -15.40 -3.94 -1.55
N ILE A 125 -14.61 -5.01 -1.41
CA ILE A 125 -13.57 -5.12 -0.36
C ILE A 125 -12.52 -3.99 -0.49
N TYR A 126 -12.20 -3.58 -1.71
CA TYR A 126 -11.17 -2.56 -1.97
C TYR A 126 -11.72 -1.13 -1.99
N ARG A 127 -13.03 -0.96 -2.21
CA ARG A 127 -13.70 0.33 -2.31
C ARG A 127 -14.39 0.77 -1.02
N ASN A 128 -14.78 -0.17 -0.16
CA ASN A 128 -15.57 0.11 1.05
C ASN A 128 -14.76 -0.07 2.36
N LEU A 129 -13.49 0.37 2.34
CA LEU A 129 -12.60 0.24 3.50
C LEU A 129 -12.99 1.11 4.69
N ASN A 130 -13.71 2.21 4.43
CA ASN A 130 -14.16 3.15 5.45
C ASN A 130 -15.33 2.61 6.31
N ALA A 131 -16.03 1.56 5.84
CA ALA A 131 -17.21 0.99 6.51
C ALA A 131 -16.90 -0.27 7.34
N SER A 132 -15.71 -0.88 7.18
CA SER A 132 -15.43 -2.24 7.68
C SER A 132 -14.78 -2.31 9.07
N CYS A 133 -14.74 -1.19 9.81
CA CYS A 133 -14.24 -1.15 11.19
C CYS A 133 -15.31 -0.66 12.17
N GLY A 134 -16.51 -1.24 12.07
CA GLY A 134 -17.49 -1.28 13.16
C GLY A 134 -17.74 -2.75 13.49
N GLY A 135 -17.48 -3.16 14.73
CA GLY A 135 -17.62 -4.55 15.16
C GLY A 135 -18.95 -5.16 14.71
N SER A 136 -18.85 -6.21 13.90
CA SER A 136 -19.94 -7.15 13.68
C SER A 136 -19.28 -8.50 13.53
N ALA A 137 -19.64 -9.40 14.45
CA ALA A 137 -19.17 -10.78 14.50
C ALA A 137 -19.21 -11.39 13.10
N ILE A 138 -18.05 -11.85 12.63
CA ILE A 138 -17.93 -12.62 11.41
C ILE A 138 -18.63 -13.96 11.69
N SER A 139 -19.73 -14.23 11.00
CA SER A 139 -20.39 -15.54 11.00
C SER A 139 -19.37 -16.64 10.65
N PRO A 140 -19.39 -17.80 11.34
CA PRO A 140 -18.30 -18.77 11.33
C PRO A 140 -18.18 -19.64 10.06
N HIS A 141 -18.54 -19.14 8.87
CA HIS A 141 -18.54 -19.97 7.64
C HIS A 141 -18.00 -19.27 6.37
N LEU A 142 -17.12 -18.28 6.49
CA LEU A 142 -16.30 -17.90 5.34
C LEU A 142 -14.84 -17.79 5.77
N ASP A 143 -14.19 -18.94 5.81
CA ASP A 143 -12.74 -19.01 5.73
C ASP A 143 -12.34 -18.62 4.29
N PRO A 144 -11.78 -17.42 4.05
CA PRO A 144 -11.41 -17.00 2.71
C PRO A 144 -10.08 -17.68 2.37
N THR A 145 -10.16 -18.94 1.96
CA THR A 145 -9.05 -19.75 1.43
C THR A 145 -8.32 -19.10 0.25
N TRP A 146 -8.83 -17.98 -0.28
CA TRP A 146 -8.24 -17.20 -1.36
C TRP A 146 -7.26 -16.10 -0.88
N MET A 147 -7.22 -15.76 0.41
CA MET A 147 -6.20 -14.87 0.98
C MET A 147 -4.99 -15.67 1.45
N GLN A 148 -4.30 -16.33 0.53
CA GLN A 148 -3.04 -17.00 0.82
C GLN A 148 -1.83 -16.07 0.60
N PHE A 149 -1.64 -15.10 1.51
CA PHE A 149 -0.29 -14.59 1.73
C PHE A 149 0.04 -14.72 3.22
N THR A 150 0.90 -15.67 3.54
CA THR A 150 1.49 -15.79 4.87
C THR A 150 2.91 -15.25 4.78
N ILE A 151 3.15 -14.07 5.35
CA ILE A 151 4.50 -13.53 5.46
C ILE A 151 5.21 -14.34 6.55
N LYS A 152 6.03 -15.31 6.13
CA LYS A 152 6.87 -16.05 7.08
C LYS A 152 7.95 -15.12 7.62
N CYS A 153 7.94 -14.92 8.94
CA CYS A 153 9.01 -14.21 9.64
C CYS A 153 10.31 -15.04 9.56
N PRO A 154 11.46 -14.48 9.14
CA PRO A 154 12.75 -15.15 9.30
C PRO A 154 13.08 -15.23 10.79
N ARG A 155 13.54 -16.40 11.26
CA ARG A 155 14.18 -16.53 12.57
C ARG A 155 15.53 -15.82 12.56
#